data_AF-A0A2S8UFV3-F1
#
_entry.id   AF-A0A2S8UFV3-F1
#
_cell.length_a   1.000
_cell.length_b   1.000
_cell.length_c   1.000
_cell.angle_alpha   90.00
_cell.angle_beta   90.00
_cell.angle_gamma   90.00
#
_symmetry.space_group_name_H-M   'P 1'
#
loop_
_entity.id
_entity.type
_entity.pdbx_description
1 polymer ?
#
loop_
_entity_poly.entity_id
_entity_poly.type
_entity_poly.pdbx_seq_one_letter_code
_entity_poly.pdbx_strand_id
1 'polypeptide(L)'
;MSKRKRTSKIDKWIKEGRGTGSGADYQPWLKIQDVSSIGRSTRLKGIKTARQHEFLSNLERDSFKITEYSDDDLDIREQFSLLPQEETIDY
;
A
#
# COMPACT_ATOMS: atom_id res chain seq x y z
N MET A 1 -13.59 -0.19 -35.51
CA MET A 1 -13.68 -0.30 -34.03
C MET A 1 -12.44 0.33 -33.41
N SER A 2 -12.60 1.38 -32.61
CA SER A 2 -11.46 2.08 -31.99
C SER A 2 -10.74 1.15 -31.02
N LYS A 3 -9.44 0.91 -31.23
CA LYS A 3 -8.61 0.13 -30.30
C LYS A 3 -8.49 0.94 -29.01
N ARG A 4 -9.18 0.51 -27.96
CA ARG A 4 -9.12 1.12 -26.62
C ARG A 4 -7.65 1.09 -26.16
N LYS A 5 -6.99 2.24 -26.12
CA LYS A 5 -5.60 2.35 -25.65
C LYS A 5 -5.60 1.98 -24.17
N ARG A 6 -5.08 0.80 -23.85
CA ARG A 6 -5.00 0.30 -22.48
C ARG A 6 -3.92 1.11 -21.77
N THR A 7 -4.30 2.10 -20.97
CA THR A 7 -3.37 2.79 -20.08
C THR A 7 -2.67 1.74 -19.21
N SER A 8 -1.38 1.91 -18.94
CA SER A 8 -0.71 0.98 -18.05
C SER A 8 -1.39 1.06 -16.67
N LYS A 9 -1.54 -0.08 -15.99
CA LYS A 9 -2.13 -0.10 -14.63
C LYS A 9 -1.39 0.87 -13.70
N ILE A 10 -0.08 0.99 -13.90
CA ILE A 10 0.82 1.87 -13.15
C ILE A 10 0.43 3.33 -13.35
N ASP A 11 0.28 3.82 -14.59
CA ASP A 11 -0.10 5.22 -14.86
C ASP A 11 -1.45 5.58 -14.22
N LYS A 12 -2.37 4.61 -14.16
CA LYS A 12 -3.65 4.79 -13.50
C LYS A 12 -3.47 4.91 -11.98
N TRP A 13 -2.67 4.06 -11.36
CA TRP A 13 -2.39 4.11 -9.92
C TRP A 13 -1.65 5.38 -9.51
N ILE A 14 -0.71 5.86 -10.32
CA ILE A 14 -0.04 7.14 -10.11
C ILE A 14 -1.06 8.28 -10.13
N LYS A 15 -1.97 8.30 -11.13
CA LYS A 15 -3.03 9.31 -11.21
C LYS A 15 -4.05 9.25 -10.08
N GLU A 16 -4.26 8.08 -9.49
CA GLU A 16 -5.10 7.90 -8.30
C GLU A 16 -4.44 8.42 -7.02
N GLY A 17 -3.14 8.75 -7.05
CA GLY A 17 -2.39 9.18 -5.87
C GLY A 17 -1.99 8.02 -4.96
N ARG A 18 -1.89 6.80 -5.49
CA ARG A 18 -1.44 5.66 -4.68
C ARG A 18 0.03 5.79 -4.31
N GLY A 19 0.38 5.36 -3.11
CA GLY A 19 1.71 5.48 -2.52
C GLY A 19 2.01 6.87 -1.94
N THR A 20 1.05 7.81 -1.98
CA THR A 20 1.23 9.16 -1.43
C THR A 20 0.37 9.39 -0.19
N GLY A 21 0.65 10.48 0.53
CA GLY A 21 0.00 10.83 1.79
C GLY A 21 0.74 10.31 3.02
N SER A 22 0.15 10.56 4.19
CA SER A 22 0.67 10.19 5.52
C SER A 22 -0.47 9.97 6.49
N GLY A 23 -0.28 9.10 7.49
CA GLY A 23 -1.27 8.83 8.53
C GLY A 23 -2.60 8.34 7.93
N ALA A 24 -3.68 9.03 8.27
CA ALA A 24 -5.04 8.71 7.80
C ALA A 24 -5.24 8.88 6.29
N ASP A 25 -4.47 9.77 5.66
CA ASP A 25 -4.61 10.12 4.24
C ASP A 25 -3.73 9.26 3.33
N TYR A 26 -2.87 8.42 3.90
CA TYR A 26 -1.99 7.55 3.12
C TYR A 26 -2.78 6.54 2.30
N GLN A 27 -2.47 6.46 1.01
CA GLN A 27 -3.04 5.47 0.10
C GLN A 27 -2.02 4.37 -0.22
N PRO A 28 -2.27 3.11 0.14
CA PRO A 28 -1.34 2.02 -0.18
C PRO A 28 -1.24 1.80 -1.71
N TRP A 29 -0.04 1.44 -2.18
CA TRP A 29 0.19 1.17 -3.61
C TRP A 29 -0.65 -0.02 -4.09
N LEU A 30 -0.59 -1.11 -3.32
CA LEU A 30 -1.32 -2.34 -3.57
C LEU A 30 -2.49 -2.46 -2.59
N LYS A 31 -3.65 -2.85 -3.12
CA LYS A 31 -4.81 -3.26 -2.32
C LYS A 31 -4.99 -4.76 -2.43
N ILE A 32 -5.76 -5.38 -1.53
CA ILE A 32 -5.99 -6.84 -1.57
C ILE A 32 -6.64 -7.32 -2.89
N GLN A 33 -7.26 -6.42 -3.66
CA GLN A 33 -7.89 -6.74 -4.95
C GLN A 33 -6.89 -6.74 -6.11
N ASP A 34 -5.73 -6.09 -5.94
CA ASP A 34 -4.74 -5.95 -7.00
C ASP A 34 -3.86 -7.21 -7.11
N VAL A 35 -3.76 -8.00 -6.04
CA VAL A 35 -2.96 -9.22 -5.94
C VAL A 35 -3.87 -10.38 -5.55
N SER A 36 -3.98 -11.39 -6.40
CA SER A 36 -4.67 -12.64 -6.06
C SER A 36 -3.90 -13.35 -4.95
N SER A 37 -4.51 -13.49 -3.78
CA SER A 37 -3.87 -14.10 -2.63
C SER A 37 -3.60 -15.59 -2.89
N ILE A 38 -2.36 -16.02 -2.76
CA ILE A 38 -2.04 -17.45 -2.61
C ILE A 38 -2.43 -17.92 -1.19
N GLY A 39 -2.41 -17.00 -0.22
CA GLY A 39 -2.82 -17.21 1.18
C GLY A 39 -4.03 -16.36 1.59
N ARG A 40 -3.97 -15.77 2.81
CA ARG A 40 -5.05 -14.95 3.37
C ARG A 40 -4.70 -13.47 3.33
N SER A 41 -5.52 -12.68 2.65
CA SER A 41 -5.51 -11.22 2.72
C SER A 41 -6.48 -10.72 3.79
N THR A 42 -6.13 -9.62 4.46
CA THR A 42 -6.97 -9.04 5.52
C THR A 42 -6.99 -7.53 5.47
N ARG A 43 -8.09 -6.96 5.97
CA ARG A 43 -8.28 -5.53 6.18
C ARG A 43 -8.52 -5.30 7.66
N LEU A 44 -7.70 -4.46 8.29
CA LEU A 44 -7.86 -4.06 9.68
C LEU A 44 -7.81 -2.54 9.78
N LYS A 45 -8.57 -1.98 10.72
CA LYS A 45 -8.50 -0.57 11.03
C LYS A 45 -7.40 -0.34 12.06
N GLY A 46 -6.43 0.53 11.73
CA GLY A 46 -5.41 0.99 12.66
C GLY A 46 -6.01 1.91 13.72
N ILE A 47 -5.47 1.83 14.93
CA ILE A 47 -5.79 2.68 16.07
C ILE A 47 -5.03 4.01 15.95
N LYS A 48 -3.73 3.97 15.63
CA LYS A 48 -2.84 5.12 15.48
C LYS A 48 -3.20 6.01 14.28
N THR A 49 -3.42 5.38 13.13
CA THR A 49 -3.66 6.06 11.85
C THR A 49 -5.15 6.27 11.54
N ALA A 50 -6.05 5.65 12.33
CA ALA A 50 -7.50 5.64 12.15
C ALA A 50 -8.00 5.17 10.76
N ARG A 51 -7.14 4.54 9.94
CA ARG A 51 -7.45 4.10 8.58
C ARG A 51 -7.50 2.59 8.45
N GLN A 52 -8.08 2.12 7.34
CA GLN A 52 -8.02 0.71 6.96
C GLN A 52 -6.68 0.41 6.28
N HIS A 53 -5.96 -0.58 6.80
CA HIS A 53 -4.73 -1.11 6.21
C HIS A 53 -5.03 -2.35 5.35
N GLU A 54 -4.28 -2.52 4.27
CA GLU A 54 -4.43 -3.63 3.32
C GLU A 54 -3.25 -4.62 3.47
N PHE A 55 -3.50 -5.82 4.04
CA PHE A 55 -2.46 -6.85 4.20
C PHE A 55 -2.64 -7.99 3.22
N LEU A 56 -1.56 -8.38 2.57
CA LEU A 56 -1.53 -9.43 1.55
C LEU A 56 -1.14 -10.80 2.13
N SER A 57 -0.70 -10.85 3.38
CA SER A 57 -0.36 -12.07 4.10
C SER A 57 -0.64 -11.98 5.60
N ASN A 58 -0.68 -13.14 6.28
CA ASN A 58 -0.78 -13.19 7.74
C ASN A 58 0.48 -12.60 8.40
N LEU A 59 1.66 -12.78 7.80
CA LEU A 59 2.92 -12.25 8.33
C LEU A 59 2.90 -10.73 8.36
N GLU A 60 2.46 -10.09 7.27
CA GLU A 60 2.30 -8.63 7.22
C GLU A 60 1.34 -8.13 8.29
N ARG A 61 0.20 -8.79 8.45
CA ARG A 61 -0.79 -8.45 9.47
C ARG A 61 -0.22 -8.58 10.88
N ASP A 62 0.56 -9.61 11.15
CA ASP A 62 1.10 -9.85 12.48
C ASP A 62 2.27 -8.90 12.79
N SER A 63 3.12 -8.58 11.81
CA SER A 63 4.11 -7.50 11.92
C SER A 63 3.45 -6.14 12.17
N PHE A 64 2.35 -5.84 11.48
CA PHE A 64 1.59 -4.61 11.70
C PHE A 64 1.11 -4.46 13.14
N LYS A 65 0.65 -5.55 13.79
CA LYS A 65 0.24 -5.47 15.20
C LYS A 65 1.38 -5.07 16.11
N ILE A 66 2.62 -5.50 15.82
CA ILE A 66 3.78 -5.14 16.63
C ILE A 66 4.05 -3.64 16.53
N THR A 67 4.06 -3.10 15.31
CA THR A 67 4.25 -1.66 15.04
C THR A 67 3.07 -0.82 15.58
N GLU A 68 1.84 -1.35 15.50
CA GLU A 68 0.65 -0.68 16.01
C GLU A 68 0.64 -0.54 17.54
N TYR A 69 1.30 -1.44 18.27
CA TYR A 69 1.41 -1.39 19.73
C TYR A 69 2.70 -0.73 20.24
N SER A 70 3.65 -0.44 19.35
CA SER A 70 4.89 0.25 19.69
C SER A 70 4.61 1.74 19.91
N ASP A 71 5.08 2.30 21.02
CA ASP A 71 4.89 3.74 21.32
C ASP A 71 5.74 4.65 20.43
N ASP A 72 6.85 4.12 19.89
CA ASP A 72 7.79 4.89 19.05
C ASP A 72 7.29 5.08 17.62
N ASP A 73 6.35 4.23 17.17
CA ASP A 73 5.83 4.27 15.81
C ASP A 73 4.68 5.29 15.69
N LEU A 74 4.89 6.33 14.87
CA LEU A 74 3.92 7.41 14.65
C LEU A 74 3.02 7.17 13.42
N ASP A 75 3.56 6.53 12.39
CA ASP A 75 2.83 6.23 11.16
C ASP A 75 3.29 4.90 10.58
N ILE A 76 2.34 4.18 9.99
CA ILE A 76 2.57 2.86 9.38
C ILE A 76 2.05 2.97 7.96
N ARG A 77 2.95 2.79 6.98
CA ARG A 77 2.64 2.88 5.54
C ARG A 77 2.92 1.54 4.87
N GLU A 78 1.92 0.67 4.79
CA GLU A 78 2.04 -0.61 4.09
C GLU A 78 2.05 -0.43 2.57
N GLN A 79 2.60 -1.42 1.87
CA GLN A 79 2.66 -1.46 0.40
C GLN A 79 3.21 -0.14 -0.17
N PHE A 80 4.34 0.33 0.37
CA PHE A 80 4.98 1.56 -0.08
C PHE A 80 5.61 1.38 -1.46
N SER A 81 5.42 2.34 -2.35
CA SER A 81 5.96 2.30 -3.70
C SER A 81 7.36 2.92 -3.73
N LEU A 82 8.32 2.27 -4.39
CA LEU A 82 9.68 2.79 -4.60
C LEU A 82 9.79 3.53 -5.94
N LEU A 83 8.72 4.17 -6.38
CA LEU A 83 8.71 4.94 -7.62
C LEU A 83 9.00 6.42 -7.33
N PRO A 84 9.70 7.14 -8.24
CA PRO A 84 10.24 6.65 -9.51
C PRO A 84 11.53 5.82 -9.33
N GLN A 85 11.69 4.76 -10.13
CA GLN A 85 12.87 3.87 -10.07
C GLN A 85 14.21 4.60 -10.33
N GLU A 86 14.17 5.71 -11.06
CA GLU A 86 15.34 6.54 -11.38
C GLU A 86 16.05 7.01 -10.10
N GLU A 87 15.30 7.32 -9.04
CA GLU A 87 15.87 7.73 -7.73
C GLU A 87 16.52 6.57 -6.95
N THR A 88 16.33 5.32 -7.38
CA THR A 88 16.83 4.12 -6.68
C THR A 88 18.10 3.54 -7.33
N ILE A 89 18.38 3.87 -8.59
CA ILE A 89 19.43 3.23 -9.41
C ILE A 89 20.79 3.97 -9.33
N ASP A 90 20.87 5.10 -8.63
CA ASP A 90 22.12 5.85 -8.43
C ASP A 90 23.10 5.10 -7.49
N TYR A 91 23.91 4.21 -8.07
CA TYR A 91 25.11 3.61 -7.47
C TYR A 91 26.26 3.50 -8.48
#